data_AF-A0A7S1YZ08-F1
#
_entry.id   AF-A0A7S1YZ08-F1
#
_cell.length_a   1.000
_cell.length_b   1.000
_cell.length_c   1.000
_cell.angle_alpha   90.00
_cell.angle_beta   90.00
_cell.angle_gamma   90.00
#
_symmetry.space_group_name_H-M   'P 1'
#
loop_
_entity.id
_entity.type
_entity.pdbx_description
1 polymer ?
#
loop_
_entity_poly.entity_id
_entity_poly.type
_entity_poly.pdbx_seq_one_letter_code
_entity_poly.pdbx_strand_id
1 'polypeptide(L)'
;AWAWAEPPHVVIGTPDELTKMVGRGGIRYNAVKFVVVDEVDACLLNNGGTASSMGNLASAGPLHELLSRYLSPTYDDAADVPLDASDLVQTSAADISVSSRPVSHGTDRQTVFASATIPQHNHFVRQCVQNQWTVREPLHVRTSPGELVPPTLTHAYAVCDGNDNKFGGLRRILKKEVKKSGGVVKVLVF
;
A
#
# COMPACT_ATOMS: atom_id res chain seq x y z
N ALA A 1 4.09 -0.62 -30.17
CA ALA A 1 3.82 0.43 -29.16
C ALA A 1 5.16 0.92 -28.61
N TRP A 2 5.29 2.22 -28.35
CA TRP A 2 6.54 2.89 -27.91
C TRP A 2 7.13 2.34 -26.59
N ALA A 3 6.32 1.68 -25.77
CA ALA A 3 6.73 1.05 -24.50
C ALA A 3 7.70 -0.14 -24.64
N TRP A 4 8.00 -0.60 -25.86
CA TRP A 4 8.94 -1.69 -26.12
C TRP A 4 10.29 -1.25 -26.72
N ALA A 5 10.42 0.02 -27.16
CA ALA A 5 11.65 0.50 -27.80
C ALA A 5 12.68 1.00 -26.78
N GLU A 6 12.21 1.60 -25.68
CA GLU A 6 13.00 1.94 -24.50
C GLU A 6 12.23 1.54 -23.24
N PRO A 7 12.82 0.75 -22.32
CA PRO A 7 12.14 0.37 -21.10
C PRO A 7 11.90 1.63 -20.24
N PRO A 8 10.68 1.82 -19.70
CA PRO A 8 10.38 2.98 -18.87
C PRO A 8 11.23 2.99 -17.60
N HIS A 9 11.87 4.12 -17.32
CA HIS A 9 12.67 4.32 -16.11
C HIS A 9 11.83 4.36 -14.83
N VAL A 10 10.59 4.81 -14.94
CA VAL A 10 9.63 4.91 -13.85
C VAL A 10 8.31 4.32 -14.31
N VAL A 11 7.73 3.47 -13.47
CA VAL A 11 6.42 2.85 -13.71
C VAL A 11 5.53 3.21 -12.53
N ILE A 12 4.34 3.72 -12.82
CA ILE A 12 3.32 4.07 -11.85
C ILE A 12 2.07 3.28 -12.21
N GLY A 13 1.43 2.64 -11.24
CA GLY A 13 0.21 1.88 -11.47
C GLY A 13 -0.33 1.31 -10.16
N THR A 14 -1.56 0.80 -10.24
CA THR A 14 -2.16 0.09 -9.11
C THR A 14 -1.53 -1.30 -8.96
N PRO A 15 -1.49 -1.89 -7.74
CA PRO A 15 -0.93 -3.22 -7.54
C PRO A 15 -1.51 -4.28 -8.49
N ASP A 16 -2.82 -4.24 -8.77
CA ASP A 16 -3.49 -5.17 -9.69
C ASP A 16 -3.00 -5.07 -11.14
N GLU A 17 -2.85 -3.85 -11.64
CA GLU A 17 -2.40 -3.61 -13.02
C GLU A 17 -0.93 -3.97 -13.20
N LEU A 18 -0.11 -3.61 -12.20
CA LEU A 18 1.33 -3.93 -12.20
C LEU A 18 1.55 -5.45 -12.13
N THR A 19 0.83 -6.17 -11.28
CA THR A 19 0.91 -7.64 -11.20
C THR A 19 0.54 -8.28 -12.53
N LYS A 20 -0.55 -7.84 -13.18
CA LYS A 20 -0.94 -8.34 -14.52
C LYS A 20 0.11 -8.05 -15.59
N MET A 21 0.70 -6.86 -15.55
CA MET A 21 1.70 -6.43 -16.53
C MET A 21 3.02 -7.18 -16.37
N VAL A 22 3.47 -7.41 -15.12
CA VAL A 22 4.64 -8.23 -14.82
C VAL A 22 4.39 -9.70 -15.17
N GLY A 23 3.22 -10.25 -14.81
CA GLY A 23 2.86 -11.64 -15.14
C GLY A 23 2.77 -11.92 -16.65
N ARG A 24 2.53 -10.88 -17.46
CA ARG A 24 2.56 -10.96 -18.94
C ARG A 24 3.94 -10.73 -19.55
N GLY A 25 4.97 -10.49 -18.73
CA GLY A 25 6.32 -10.15 -19.20
C GLY A 25 6.42 -8.75 -19.81
N GLY A 26 5.45 -7.86 -19.55
CA GLY A 26 5.42 -6.50 -20.08
C GLY A 26 6.41 -5.55 -19.41
N ILE A 27 6.87 -5.88 -18.19
CA ILE A 27 7.87 -5.13 -17.43
C ILE A 27 8.91 -6.08 -16.84
N ARG A 28 10.19 -5.72 -16.99
CA ARG A 28 11.30 -6.37 -16.29
C ARG A 28 11.53 -5.72 -14.93
N TYR A 29 11.41 -6.49 -13.85
CA TYR A 29 11.53 -6.00 -12.47
C TYR A 29 12.93 -6.19 -11.86
N ASN A 30 13.80 -6.98 -12.48
CA ASN A 30 15.16 -7.27 -11.98
C ASN A 30 16.02 -6.02 -11.80
N ALA A 31 15.83 -5.02 -12.66
CA ALA A 31 16.59 -3.76 -12.61
C ALA A 31 16.02 -2.72 -11.64
N VAL A 32 14.85 -2.98 -11.04
CA VAL A 32 14.21 -2.02 -10.13
C VAL A 32 15.03 -1.93 -8.84
N LYS A 33 15.48 -0.72 -8.51
CA LYS A 33 16.25 -0.44 -7.27
C LYS A 33 15.46 0.32 -6.23
N PHE A 34 14.31 0.86 -6.61
CA PHE A 34 13.51 1.73 -5.77
C PHE A 34 12.04 1.39 -5.93
N VAL A 35 11.35 1.16 -4.81
CA VAL A 35 9.92 0.85 -4.77
C VAL A 35 9.24 1.82 -3.81
N VAL A 36 8.18 2.47 -4.27
CA VAL A 36 7.32 3.31 -3.42
C VAL A 36 5.94 2.69 -3.40
N VAL A 37 5.42 2.50 -2.20
CA VAL A 37 4.01 2.16 -1.99
C VAL A 37 3.37 3.35 -1.31
N ASP A 38 2.54 4.07 -2.05
CA ASP A 38 1.74 5.16 -1.53
C ASP A 38 0.39 4.65 -1.01
N GLU A 39 -0.21 5.38 -0.07
CA GLU A 39 -1.47 5.03 0.60
C GLU A 39 -1.55 3.53 0.99
N VAL A 40 -0.54 3.05 1.70
CA VAL A 40 -0.45 1.63 2.07
C VAL A 40 -1.69 1.16 2.83
N ASP A 41 -2.21 1.97 3.73
CA ASP A 41 -3.46 1.73 4.44
C ASP A 41 -4.63 1.48 3.50
N ALA A 42 -4.79 2.28 2.44
CA ALA A 42 -5.82 2.05 1.43
C ALA A 42 -5.58 0.73 0.68
N CYS A 43 -4.32 0.43 0.31
CA CYS A 43 -3.96 -0.82 -0.36
C CYS A 43 -4.25 -2.08 0.48
N LEU A 44 -4.16 -1.97 1.80
CA LEU A 44 -4.44 -3.06 2.73
C LEU A 44 -5.95 -3.22 3.00
N LEU A 45 -6.68 -2.10 3.04
CA LEU A 45 -8.12 -2.07 3.29
C LEU A 45 -8.95 -2.51 2.08
N ASN A 46 -8.47 -2.27 0.85
CA ASN A 46 -9.18 -2.60 -0.38
C ASN A 46 -9.45 -4.11 -0.57
N ASN A 47 -8.82 -4.96 0.25
CA ASN A 47 -9.03 -6.40 0.29
C ASN A 47 -10.16 -6.85 1.27
N GLY A 48 -11.01 -5.93 1.74
CA GLY A 48 -12.15 -6.25 2.60
C GLY A 48 -11.81 -6.47 4.08
N GLY A 49 -10.61 -6.07 4.51
CA GLY A 49 -10.21 -6.13 5.91
C GLY A 49 -10.88 -5.03 6.73
N THR A 50 -11.87 -5.37 7.55
CA THR A 50 -12.28 -4.53 8.68
C THR A 50 -11.07 -4.22 9.55
N ALA A 51 -11.00 -3.01 10.15
CA ALA A 51 -9.88 -2.53 10.98
C ALA A 51 -9.44 -3.46 12.13
N SER A 52 -10.24 -4.49 12.46
CA SER A 52 -9.95 -5.58 13.39
C SER A 52 -9.12 -6.74 12.83
N SER A 53 -8.98 -6.88 11.50
CA SER A 53 -8.32 -8.03 10.82
C SER A 53 -6.88 -7.76 10.39
N MET A 54 -6.22 -6.78 10.99
CA MET A 54 -4.82 -6.48 10.74
C MET A 54 -3.84 -7.57 11.21
N GLY A 55 -4.35 -8.61 11.88
CA GLY A 55 -3.61 -9.82 12.24
C GLY A 55 -3.19 -10.66 11.04
N ASN A 56 -3.88 -10.56 9.89
CA ASN A 56 -3.57 -11.31 8.67
C ASN A 56 -3.29 -10.38 7.48
N LEU A 57 -2.26 -9.53 7.60
CA LEU A 57 -1.74 -8.71 6.50
C LEU A 57 -1.18 -9.55 5.31
N ALA A 58 -1.05 -10.87 5.49
CA ALA A 58 0.10 -11.60 4.98
C ALA A 58 -0.17 -12.63 3.89
N SER A 59 -1.36 -12.76 3.28
CA SER A 59 -1.56 -13.92 2.39
C SER A 59 -2.36 -13.78 1.09
N ALA A 60 -3.11 -12.71 0.81
CA ALA A 60 -3.98 -12.72 -0.37
C ALA A 60 -4.23 -11.37 -1.06
N GLY A 61 -3.39 -10.36 -0.81
CA GLY A 61 -3.51 -9.04 -1.44
C GLY A 61 -2.75 -8.92 -2.76
N PRO A 62 -3.25 -8.18 -3.76
CA PRO A 62 -2.49 -7.84 -4.97
C PRO A 62 -1.15 -7.16 -4.65
N LEU A 63 -1.13 -6.33 -3.59
CA LEU A 63 0.09 -5.73 -3.06
C LEU A 63 1.06 -6.78 -2.50
N HIS A 64 0.54 -7.76 -1.74
CA HIS A 64 1.36 -8.83 -1.19
C HIS A 64 1.98 -9.65 -2.31
N GLU A 65 1.20 -10.08 -3.31
CA GLU A 65 1.69 -10.82 -4.46
C GLU A 65 2.76 -10.04 -5.23
N LEU A 66 2.51 -8.76 -5.51
CA LEU A 66 3.48 -7.92 -6.22
C LEU A 66 4.82 -7.82 -5.47
N LEU A 67 4.76 -7.54 -4.17
CA LEU A 67 5.94 -7.32 -3.34
C LEU A 67 6.68 -8.62 -3.00
N SER A 68 5.98 -9.70 -2.67
CA SER A 68 6.62 -10.95 -2.25
C SER A 68 7.09 -11.79 -3.43
N ARG A 69 6.41 -11.72 -4.58
CA ARG A 69 6.72 -12.55 -5.75
C ARG A 69 7.65 -11.88 -6.74
N TYR A 70 7.41 -10.60 -7.04
CA TYR A 70 8.10 -9.91 -8.14
C TYR A 70 9.09 -8.85 -7.66
N LEU A 71 8.81 -8.19 -6.53
CA LEU A 71 9.65 -7.10 -6.03
C LEU A 71 10.39 -7.46 -4.74
N SER A 72 10.44 -8.75 -4.38
CA SER A 72 11.07 -9.17 -3.13
C SER A 72 12.57 -8.91 -3.21
N PRO A 73 13.16 -8.18 -2.24
CA PRO A 73 14.59 -7.90 -2.23
C PRO A 73 15.47 -9.15 -2.08
N THR A 74 14.87 -10.25 -1.58
CA THR A 74 15.55 -11.54 -1.35
C THR A 74 15.40 -12.53 -2.50
N TYR A 75 14.77 -12.11 -3.61
CA TYR A 75 14.58 -12.95 -4.79
C TYR A 75 15.86 -12.97 -5.63
N ASP A 76 16.42 -14.17 -5.83
CA ASP A 76 17.55 -14.46 -6.69
C ASP A 76 17.09 -15.44 -7.79
N ASP A 77 17.10 -15.01 -9.06
CA ASP A 77 16.73 -15.85 -10.22
C ASP A 77 17.64 -17.09 -10.34
N ALA A 78 18.80 -17.10 -9.67
CA ALA A 78 19.76 -18.20 -9.72
C ALA A 78 19.30 -19.48 -8.98
N ALA A 79 18.20 -19.45 -8.24
CA ALA A 79 17.71 -20.61 -7.48
C ALA A 79 16.81 -21.57 -8.30
N ASP A 80 16.42 -21.22 -9.53
CA ASP A 80 15.61 -22.08 -10.42
C ASP A 80 16.47 -22.89 -11.39
N VAL A 81 17.52 -23.53 -10.85
CA VAL A 81 18.19 -24.64 -11.55
C VAL A 81 17.32 -25.88 -11.33
N PRO A 82 16.82 -26.57 -12.37
CA PRO A 82 16.05 -27.80 -12.19
C PRO A 82 16.90 -28.79 -11.41
N LEU A 83 16.53 -29.05 -10.15
CA LEU A 83 17.17 -30.07 -9.33
C LEU A 83 16.85 -31.42 -9.97
N ASP A 84 17.87 -32.03 -10.57
CA ASP A 84 17.81 -33.35 -11.17
C ASP A 84 17.39 -34.37 -10.09
N ALA A 85 16.42 -35.22 -10.41
CA ALA A 85 15.62 -35.99 -9.46
C ALA A 85 16.35 -37.18 -8.81
N SER A 86 17.68 -37.15 -8.70
CA SER A 86 18.51 -38.28 -8.27
C SER A 86 19.06 -38.21 -6.85
N ASP A 87 18.86 -37.12 -6.10
CA ASP A 87 19.47 -36.94 -4.76
C ASP A 87 18.47 -36.98 -3.59
N LEU A 88 17.44 -37.83 -3.70
CA LEU A 88 16.56 -38.17 -2.58
C LEU A 88 17.26 -39.12 -1.60
N VAL A 89 18.15 -38.58 -0.77
CA VAL A 89 18.62 -39.25 0.46
C VAL A 89 17.89 -38.65 1.66
N GLN A 90 16.98 -39.46 2.21
CA GLN A 90 16.42 -39.45 3.57
C GLN A 90 16.67 -38.20 4.44
N THR A 91 15.70 -37.30 4.46
CA THR A 91 15.50 -36.40 5.60
C THR A 91 14.10 -36.60 6.16
N SER A 92 14.05 -36.95 7.45
CA SER A 92 12.85 -37.28 8.22
C SER A 92 11.95 -36.06 8.42
N ALA A 93 10.66 -36.31 8.65
CA ALA A 93 9.57 -35.33 8.72
C ALA A 93 9.61 -34.36 9.92
N ALA A 94 10.73 -34.26 10.65
CA ALA A 94 10.89 -33.38 11.81
C ALA A 94 11.59 -32.04 11.50
N ASP A 95 12.20 -31.88 10.31
CA ASP A 95 12.99 -30.69 9.96
C ASP A 95 12.21 -29.62 9.15
N ILE A 96 10.88 -29.59 9.24
CA ILE A 96 10.03 -28.56 8.58
C ILE A 96 9.95 -27.26 9.42
N SER A 97 10.96 -26.95 10.23
CA SER A 97 11.05 -25.67 10.91
C SER A 97 12.27 -24.91 10.44
N VAL A 98 12.00 -23.85 9.67
CA VAL A 98 12.96 -22.83 9.25
C VAL A 98 13.94 -23.31 8.18
N SER A 99 13.43 -23.56 6.98
CA SER A 99 14.21 -23.31 5.76
C SER A 99 14.52 -21.81 5.72
N SER A 100 15.62 -21.40 6.35
CA SER A 100 16.20 -20.08 6.15
C SER A 100 16.70 -20.04 4.71
N ARG A 101 15.82 -19.60 3.80
CA ARG A 101 16.20 -19.26 2.44
C ARG A 101 17.41 -18.33 2.51
N PRO A 102 18.52 -18.66 1.84
CA PRO A 102 19.71 -17.82 1.90
C PRO A 102 19.35 -16.43 1.38
N VAL A 103 19.44 -15.43 2.25
CA VAL A 103 19.23 -14.02 1.92
C VAL A 103 20.36 -13.63 0.98
N SER A 104 20.09 -13.49 -0.32
CA SER A 104 21.10 -12.95 -1.23
C SER A 104 21.36 -11.49 -0.85
N HIS A 105 22.62 -11.14 -0.63
CA HIS A 105 23.07 -9.75 -0.43
C HIS A 105 23.03 -8.93 -1.74
N GLY A 106 22.06 -9.20 -2.62
CA GLY A 106 22.18 -8.96 -4.05
C GLY A 106 21.47 -7.72 -4.61
N THR A 107 20.53 -7.10 -3.88
CA THR A 107 19.95 -5.83 -4.35
C THR A 107 19.85 -4.82 -3.23
N ASP A 108 20.57 -3.70 -3.36
CA ASP A 108 20.36 -2.48 -2.56
C ASP A 108 19.03 -1.83 -2.97
N ARG A 109 17.94 -2.60 -2.83
CA ARG A 109 16.59 -2.17 -3.19
C ARG A 109 16.00 -1.41 -2.03
N GLN A 110 15.77 -0.13 -2.24
CA GLN A 110 15.13 0.72 -1.26
C GLN A 110 13.61 0.67 -1.46
N THR A 111 12.90 0.32 -0.39
CA THR A 111 11.43 0.32 -0.36
C THR A 111 10.94 1.40 0.60
N VAL A 112 10.04 2.25 0.13
CA VAL A 112 9.40 3.32 0.90
C VAL A 112 7.91 3.05 0.99
N PHE A 113 7.38 3.07 2.22
CA PHE A 113 5.95 2.94 2.51
C PHE A 113 5.43 4.29 3.00
N ALA A 114 4.49 4.88 2.27
CA ALA A 114 3.83 6.12 2.65
C ALA A 114 2.35 5.84 2.99
N SER A 115 1.88 6.41 4.09
CA SER A 115 0.52 6.22 4.55
C SER A 115 0.14 7.28 5.59
N ALA A 116 -1.12 7.71 5.57
CA ALA A 116 -1.67 8.62 6.55
C ALA A 116 -2.10 7.89 7.84
N THR A 117 -2.63 6.67 7.72
CA THR A 117 -3.24 5.94 8.84
C THR A 117 -2.84 4.48 8.87
N ILE A 118 -1.66 4.16 9.39
CA ILE A 118 -1.29 2.76 9.72
C ILE A 118 -1.68 2.46 11.18
N PRO A 119 -2.75 1.68 11.44
CA PRO A 119 -3.01 1.18 12.78
C PRO A 119 -1.84 0.28 13.20
N GLN A 120 -1.48 0.25 14.48
CA GLN A 120 -0.38 -0.58 15.02
C GLN A 120 0.90 -0.61 14.13
N HIS A 121 1.39 0.55 13.71
CA HIS A 121 2.58 0.70 12.86
C HIS A 121 3.80 -0.18 13.25
N ASN A 122 4.02 -0.46 14.53
CA ASN A 122 5.09 -1.38 14.96
C ASN A 122 4.88 -2.82 14.47
N HIS A 123 3.63 -3.27 14.40
CA HIS A 123 3.27 -4.55 13.82
C HIS A 123 3.52 -4.54 12.31
N PHE A 124 3.08 -3.48 11.63
CA PHE A 124 3.32 -3.31 10.18
C PHE A 124 4.81 -3.38 9.82
N VAL A 125 5.68 -2.66 10.56
CA VAL A 125 7.14 -2.67 10.36
C VAL A 125 7.72 -4.09 10.44
N ARG A 126 7.29 -4.89 11.42
CA ARG A 126 7.70 -6.30 11.55
C ARG A 126 7.17 -7.16 10.42
N GLN A 127 5.93 -6.92 10.01
CA GLN A 127 5.30 -7.65 8.91
C GLN A 127 5.98 -7.40 7.56
N CYS A 128 6.54 -6.20 7.33
CA CYS A 128 7.31 -5.94 6.11
C CYS A 128 8.51 -6.90 5.96
N VAL A 129 9.19 -7.22 7.06
CA VAL A 129 10.30 -8.18 7.08
C VAL A 129 9.77 -9.61 7.00
N GLN A 130 8.75 -9.94 7.79
CA GLN A 130 8.16 -11.27 7.81
C GLN A 130 7.61 -11.69 6.43
N ASN A 131 6.99 -10.76 5.70
CA ASN A 131 6.47 -10.97 4.35
C ASN A 131 7.54 -10.85 3.26
N GLN A 132 8.82 -10.65 3.62
CA GLN A 132 9.92 -10.49 2.68
C GLN A 132 9.74 -9.30 1.72
N TRP A 133 9.03 -8.26 2.15
CA TRP A 133 8.90 -7.00 1.40
C TRP A 133 10.14 -6.12 1.58
N THR A 134 10.83 -6.28 2.71
CA THR A 134 12.07 -5.57 3.05
C THR A 134 13.06 -6.52 3.72
N VAL A 135 14.36 -6.31 3.49
CA VAL A 135 15.44 -7.11 4.13
C VAL A 135 15.54 -6.83 5.63
N ARG A 136 15.33 -5.58 6.03
CA ARG A 136 15.43 -5.08 7.41
C ARG A 136 14.19 -4.29 7.76
N GLU A 137 13.95 -4.09 9.05
CA GLU A 137 12.83 -3.29 9.54
C GLU A 137 12.91 -1.86 8.98
N PRO A 138 11.84 -1.36 8.32
CA PRO A 138 11.82 0.01 7.81
C PRO A 138 11.97 1.06 8.92
N LEU A 139 12.69 2.14 8.62
CA LEU A 139 12.74 3.31 9.50
C LEU A 139 11.36 3.98 9.52
N HIS A 140 10.71 3.98 10.69
CA HIS A 140 9.43 4.65 10.87
C HIS A 140 9.65 6.15 11.14
N VAL A 141 9.28 6.99 10.17
CA VAL A 141 9.26 8.44 10.31
C VAL A 141 7.81 8.89 10.49
N ARG A 142 7.52 9.52 11.64
CA ARG A 142 6.21 10.08 11.94
C ARG A 142 6.32 11.60 12.02
N THR A 143 5.73 12.30 11.06
CA THR A 143 5.42 13.71 11.24
C THR A 143 4.41 13.82 12.37
N SER A 144 4.56 14.81 13.25
CA SER A 144 3.64 15.02 14.37
C SER A 144 2.20 14.91 13.89
N PRO A 145 1.30 14.28 14.67
CA PRO A 145 -0.11 14.29 14.36
C PRO A 145 -0.55 15.76 14.42
N GLY A 146 -0.44 16.44 13.28
CA GLY A 146 -1.00 17.75 13.09
C GLY A 146 -2.50 17.66 13.36
N GLU A 147 -3.07 18.81 13.69
CA GLU A 147 -4.51 18.95 13.77
C GLU A 147 -5.15 18.31 12.52
N LEU A 148 -6.11 17.39 12.71
CA LEU A 148 -6.74 16.61 11.62
C LEU A 148 -7.32 17.50 10.51
N VAL A 149 -7.53 18.77 10.86
CA VAL A 149 -8.07 19.84 10.04
C VAL A 149 -7.30 21.12 10.37
N PRO A 150 -6.95 21.95 9.38
CA PRO A 150 -6.31 23.23 9.64
C PRO A 150 -7.13 24.07 10.64
N PRO A 151 -6.51 24.73 11.63
CA PRO A 151 -7.22 25.57 12.61
C PRO A 151 -7.93 26.77 11.96
N THR A 152 -7.54 27.10 10.73
CA THR A 152 -8.18 28.13 9.90
C THR A 152 -9.53 27.67 9.31
N LEU A 153 -9.85 26.37 9.36
CA LEU A 153 -11.09 25.83 8.83
C LEU A 153 -12.15 25.79 9.93
N THR A 154 -13.22 26.59 9.76
CA THR A 154 -14.35 26.58 10.70
C THR A 154 -15.31 25.45 10.34
N HIS A 155 -15.47 24.49 11.24
CA HIS A 155 -16.41 23.38 11.07
C HIS A 155 -17.81 23.76 11.57
N ALA A 156 -18.83 23.44 10.79
CA ALA A 156 -20.23 23.57 11.20
C ALA A 156 -21.03 22.35 10.74
N TYR A 157 -22.04 21.96 11.53
CA TYR A 157 -22.98 20.89 11.17
C TYR A 157 -24.42 21.35 11.40
N ALA A 158 -25.36 20.74 10.69
CA ALA A 158 -26.78 20.95 10.90
C ALA A 158 -27.50 19.59 10.92
N VAL A 159 -28.16 19.31 12.03
CA VAL A 159 -29.00 18.10 12.16
C VAL A 159 -30.28 18.34 11.37
N CYS A 160 -30.61 17.42 10.46
CA CYS A 160 -31.81 17.46 9.65
C CYS A 160 -32.63 16.19 9.92
N ASP A 161 -33.90 16.35 10.29
CA ASP A 161 -34.82 15.22 10.48
C ASP A 161 -35.27 14.70 9.12
N GLY A 162 -34.72 13.57 8.68
CA GLY A 162 -35.06 12.94 7.39
C GLY A 162 -34.31 13.51 6.17
N ASN A 163 -34.25 12.71 5.11
CA ASN A 163 -33.51 13.06 3.89
C ASN A 163 -34.10 14.25 3.14
N ASP A 164 -35.43 14.43 3.16
CA ASP A 164 -36.12 15.48 2.41
C ASP A 164 -35.84 16.88 2.97
N ASN A 165 -35.49 16.97 4.26
CA ASN A 165 -35.22 18.23 4.94
C ASN A 165 -33.78 18.72 4.80
N LYS A 166 -32.85 17.88 4.31
CA LYS A 166 -31.44 18.25 4.11
C LYS A 166 -31.29 19.42 3.14
N PHE A 167 -32.03 19.41 2.03
CA PHE A 167 -31.98 20.48 1.03
C PHE A 167 -32.53 21.79 1.59
N GLY A 168 -33.62 21.72 2.37
CA GLY A 168 -34.18 22.87 3.08
C GLY A 168 -33.19 23.46 4.11
N GLY A 169 -32.51 22.59 4.85
CA GLY A 169 -31.45 22.94 5.79
C GLY A 169 -30.27 23.63 5.11
N LEU A 170 -29.72 23.05 4.04
CA LEU A 170 -28.65 23.65 3.24
C LEU A 170 -29.05 25.03 2.72
N ARG A 171 -30.24 25.16 2.13
CA ARG A 171 -30.74 26.45 1.63
C ARG A 171 -30.82 27.50 2.73
N ARG A 172 -31.19 27.12 3.96
CA ARG A 172 -31.25 28.03 5.11
C ARG A 172 -29.85 28.47 5.56
N ILE A 173 -28.88 27.56 5.58
CA ILE A 173 -27.49 27.85 5.93
C ILE A 173 -26.87 28.79 4.90
N LEU A 174 -27.03 28.48 3.60
CA LEU A 174 -26.54 29.33 2.51
C LEU A 174 -27.12 30.75 2.59
N LYS A 175 -28.44 30.88 2.79
CA LYS A 175 -29.08 32.20 2.96
C LYS A 175 -28.55 32.96 4.16
N LYS A 176 -28.28 32.28 5.28
CA LYS A 176 -27.71 32.88 6.49
C LYS A 176 -26.29 33.38 6.23
N GLU A 177 -25.45 32.59 5.58
CA GLU A 177 -24.06 32.96 5.28
C GLU A 177 -23.98 34.10 4.27
N VAL A 178 -24.80 34.10 3.22
CA VAL A 178 -24.89 35.25 2.27
C VAL A 178 -25.32 36.53 2.97
N LYS A 179 -26.25 36.44 3.94
CA LYS A 179 -26.68 37.61 4.72
C LYS A 179 -25.58 38.10 5.69
N LYS A 180 -24.78 37.19 6.24
CA LYS A 180 -23.70 37.49 7.18
C LYS A 180 -22.48 38.10 6.49
N SER A 181 -22.14 37.63 5.29
CA SER A 181 -20.97 38.09 4.53
C SER A 181 -21.19 39.43 3.80
N GLY A 182 -22.44 39.90 3.69
CA GLY A 182 -22.76 41.18 3.03
C GLY A 182 -22.36 41.25 1.55
N GLY A 183 -22.06 40.12 0.92
CA GLY A 183 -21.47 40.06 -0.42
C GLY A 183 -21.49 38.65 -1.03
N VAL A 184 -20.78 38.48 -2.15
CA VAL A 184 -20.75 37.23 -2.92
C VAL A 184 -20.00 36.15 -2.14
N VAL A 185 -20.71 35.09 -1.74
CA VAL A 185 -20.11 33.90 -1.12
C VAL A 185 -19.87 32.85 -2.20
N LYS A 186 -18.62 32.40 -2.33
CA LYS A 186 -18.27 31.24 -3.15
C LYS A 186 -18.35 29.99 -2.27
N VAL A 187 -19.23 29.06 -2.61
CA VAL A 187 -19.41 27.82 -1.86
C VAL A 187 -18.99 26.66 -2.75
N LEU A 188 -18.05 25.86 -2.26
CA LEU A 188 -17.67 24.59 -2.86
C LEU A 188 -18.40 23.48 -2.10
N VAL A 189 -19.18 22.67 -2.82
CA VAL A 189 -19.90 21.52 -2.28
C VAL A 189 -19.32 20.27 -2.94
N PHE A 190 -18.89 19.31 -2.13
CA PHE A 190 -18.43 17.98 -2.57
C PHE A 190 -19.53 16.95 -2.36
#